data_AF-A0A962Z997-F1
#
_entry.id   AF-A0A962Z997-F1
#
_cell.length_a   1.000
_cell.length_b   1.000
_cell.length_c   1.000
_cell.angle_alpha   90.00
_cell.angle_beta   90.00
_cell.angle_gamma   90.00
#
_symmetry.space_group_name_H-M   'P 1'
#
loop_
_entity.id
_entity.type
_entity.pdbx_description
1 polymer ?
#
loop_
_entity_poly.entity_id
_entity_poly.type
_entity_poly.pdbx_seq_one_letter_code
_entity_poly.pdbx_strand_id
1 'polypeptide(L)'
;NRRFEEAGLRIVAQKRIQLTRAQAEAFYAVHSERPFFDGLCEFMTSGPIVVQVLEGEGAIAKNREVMGATNPAQAAEGTIRKDFAENIEANSVHGSDAPETAAVEIAFFFAGTEIVG
;
A
#
# COMPACT_ATOMS: atom_id res chain seq x y z
N ASN A 1 -0.78 -3.88 -12.01
CA ASN A 1 -2.24 -4.11 -11.94
C ASN A 1 -2.61 -5.58 -12.11
N ARG A 2 -2.07 -6.29 -13.11
CA ARG A 2 -2.28 -7.74 -13.36
C ARG A 2 -2.46 -8.62 -12.12
N ARG A 3 -1.53 -8.59 -11.15
CA ARG A 3 -1.59 -9.44 -9.93
C ARG A 3 -2.88 -9.23 -9.11
N PHE A 4 -3.37 -8.00 -9.02
CA PHE A 4 -4.61 -7.69 -8.31
C PHE A 4 -5.83 -8.14 -9.11
N GLU A 5 -5.83 -7.89 -10.42
CA GLU A 5 -6.93 -8.24 -11.32
C GLU A 5 -7.10 -9.76 -11.44
N GLU A 6 -6.00 -10.52 -11.53
CA GLU A 6 -5.99 -11.99 -11.53
C GLU A 6 -6.48 -12.58 -10.19
N ALA A 7 -6.30 -11.85 -9.09
CA ALA A 7 -6.88 -12.20 -7.78
C ALA A 7 -8.36 -11.82 -7.64
N GLY A 8 -8.98 -11.29 -8.71
CA GLY A 8 -10.38 -10.88 -8.72
C GLY A 8 -10.64 -9.52 -8.04
N LEU A 9 -9.61 -8.69 -7.87
CA LEU A 9 -9.75 -7.33 -7.36
C LEU A 9 -9.86 -6.34 -8.52
N ARG A 10 -10.82 -5.41 -8.41
CA ARG A 10 -11.01 -4.31 -9.36
C ARG A 10 -10.34 -3.05 -8.83
N ILE A 11 -9.72 -2.27 -9.72
CA ILE A 11 -9.20 -0.94 -9.38
C ILE A 11 -10.32 0.07 -9.61
N VAL A 12 -10.83 0.69 -8.55
CA VAL A 12 -11.96 1.64 -8.60
C VAL A 12 -11.53 3.11 -8.46
N ALA A 13 -10.27 3.35 -8.11
CA ALA A 13 -9.59 4.64 -8.19
C ALA A 13 -8.08 4.43 -8.29
N GLN A 14 -7.34 5.28 -9.01
CA GLN A 14 -5.88 5.23 -9.08
C GLN A 14 -5.30 6.60 -9.45
N LYS A 15 -4.21 7.02 -8.79
CA LYS A 15 -3.43 8.20 -9.20
C LYS A 15 -1.96 8.05 -8.84
N ARG A 16 -1.10 8.71 -9.62
CA ARG A 16 0.33 8.86 -9.33
C ARG A 16 0.55 10.17 -8.59
N ILE A 17 1.20 10.11 -7.44
CA ILE A 17 1.44 11.27 -6.57
C ILE A 17 2.90 11.27 -6.09
N GLN A 18 3.40 12.44 -5.72
CA GLN A 18 4.62 12.60 -4.96
C GLN A 18 4.22 13.00 -3.55
N LEU A 19 4.53 12.16 -2.55
CA LEU A 19 4.26 12.52 -1.16
C LEU A 19 5.21 13.63 -0.72
N THR A 20 4.65 14.62 -0.02
CA THR A 20 5.44 15.50 0.84
C THR A 20 5.80 14.76 2.13
N ARG A 21 6.85 15.24 2.82
CA ARG A 21 7.24 14.71 4.13
C ARG A 21 6.09 14.73 5.14
N ALA A 22 5.37 15.84 5.25
CA ALA A 22 4.23 15.97 6.16
C ALA A 22 3.12 14.97 5.85
N GLN A 23 2.85 14.67 4.57
CA GLN A 23 1.86 13.65 4.18
C GLN A 23 2.32 12.24 4.55
N ALA A 24 3.60 11.90 4.33
CA ALA A 24 4.14 10.60 4.72
C ALA A 24 4.08 10.40 6.25
N GLU A 25 4.48 11.41 7.02
CA GLU A 25 4.42 11.37 8.49
C GLU A 25 2.99 11.24 9.01
N ALA A 26 2.05 11.97 8.41
CA ALA A 26 0.63 11.87 8.77
C ALA A 26 0.06 10.48 8.45
N PHE A 27 0.41 9.92 7.29
CA PHE A 27 -0.04 8.58 6.88
C PHE A 27 0.52 7.48 7.78
N TYR A 28 1.80 7.56 8.14
CA TYR A 28 2.47 6.58 8.99
C TYR A 28 2.48 6.94 10.49
N ALA A 29 1.61 7.85 10.94
CA ALA A 29 1.64 8.38 12.32
C ALA A 29 1.57 7.29 13.41
N VAL A 30 0.91 6.16 13.13
CA VAL A 30 0.85 4.98 14.01
C VAL A 30 2.23 4.35 14.30
N HIS A 31 3.23 4.67 13.48
CA HIS A 31 4.61 4.23 13.64
C HIS A 31 5.54 5.33 14.16
N SER A 32 5.05 6.50 14.57
CA SER A 32 5.88 7.66 14.97
C SER A 32 6.91 7.38 16.08
N GLU A 33 6.61 6.46 17.00
CA GLU A 33 7.54 6.06 18.07
C GLU A 33 8.49 4.92 17.66
N ARG A 34 8.39 4.41 16.44
CA ARG A 34 9.20 3.30 15.95
C ARG A 34 10.54 3.82 15.43
N PRO A 35 11.66 3.10 15.67
CA PRO A 35 13.00 3.55 15.26
C PRO A 35 13.17 3.69 13.74
N PHE A 36 12.32 3.03 12.94
CA PHE A 36 12.34 3.09 11.48
C PHE A 36 11.44 4.20 10.89
N PHE A 37 10.71 4.96 11.70
CA PHE A 37 9.71 5.92 11.22
C PHE A 37 10.30 6.99 10.29
N ASP A 38 11.44 7.55 10.69
CA ASP A 38 12.10 8.61 9.94
C ASP A 38 12.57 8.12 8.57
N GLY A 39 13.22 6.95 8.53
CA GLY A 39 13.65 6.32 7.29
C GLY A 39 12.48 5.87 6.39
N LEU A 40 11.38 5.40 6.98
CA LEU A 40 10.16 5.08 6.25
C LEU A 40 9.58 6.32 5.54
N CYS A 41 9.49 7.44 6.26
CA CYS A 41 8.98 8.69 5.68
C CYS A 41 9.95 9.28 4.65
N GLU A 42 11.27 9.14 4.83
CA GLU A 42 12.27 9.52 3.82
C GLU A 42 12.11 8.67 2.55
N PHE A 43 12.04 7.35 2.69
CA PHE A 43 11.86 6.43 1.57
C PHE A 43 10.60 6.75 0.77
N MET A 44 9.46 6.91 1.46
CA MET A 44 8.16 7.18 0.83
C MET A 44 8.06 8.56 0.16
N THR A 45 9.01 9.45 0.42
CA THR A 45 9.10 10.78 -0.21
C THR A 45 10.24 10.88 -1.22
N SER A 46 11.07 9.84 -1.35
CA SER A 46 12.21 9.82 -2.28
C SER A 46 11.79 9.77 -3.76
N GLY A 47 10.55 9.39 -4.04
CA GLY A 47 10.01 9.35 -5.40
C GLY A 47 8.50 9.22 -5.45
N PRO A 48 7.91 9.26 -6.66
CA PRO A 48 6.48 9.23 -6.84
C PRO A 48 5.93 7.80 -6.66
N ILE A 49 4.78 7.71 -6.00
CA ILE A 49 4.07 6.46 -5.76
C ILE A 49 2.79 6.39 -6.61
N VAL A 50 2.28 5.18 -6.78
CA VAL A 50 0.92 4.96 -7.28
C VAL A 50 0.06 4.55 -6.09
N VAL A 51 -0.98 5.33 -5.82
CA VAL A 51 -2.03 4.99 -4.85
C VAL A 51 -3.26 4.52 -5.62
N GLN A 52 -3.95 3.51 -5.09
CA GLN A 52 -5.11 2.91 -5.73
C GLN A 52 -6.08 2.36 -4.69
N VAL A 53 -7.37 2.34 -5.05
CA VAL A 53 -8.44 1.70 -4.27
C VAL A 53 -8.81 0.40 -4.96
N LEU A 54 -8.74 -0.71 -4.22
CA LEU A 54 -9.07 -2.04 -4.69
C LEU A 54 -10.42 -2.49 -4.12
N GLU A 55 -11.30 -2.98 -4.98
CA GLU A 55 -12.62 -3.47 -4.61
C GLU A 55 -12.78 -4.96 -4.98
N GLY A 56 -13.42 -5.72 -4.11
CA GLY A 56 -13.77 -7.12 -4.32
C GLY A 56 -14.16 -7.81 -3.02
N GLU A 57 -14.75 -8.99 -3.13
CA GLU A 57 -15.05 -9.81 -1.95
C GLU A 57 -13.76 -10.20 -1.22
N GLY A 58 -13.65 -9.89 0.07
CA GLY A 58 -12.45 -10.13 0.85
C GLY A 58 -11.24 -9.29 0.42
N ALA A 59 -11.46 -8.10 -0.17
CA ALA A 59 -10.40 -7.29 -0.80
C ALA A 59 -9.14 -7.08 0.05
N ILE A 60 -9.31 -6.80 1.35
CA ILE A 60 -8.18 -6.57 2.26
C ILE A 60 -7.32 -7.83 2.39
N ALA A 61 -7.94 -8.98 2.69
CA ALA A 61 -7.23 -10.24 2.84
C ALA A 61 -6.57 -10.67 1.52
N LYS A 62 -7.29 -10.59 0.40
CA LYS A 62 -6.76 -10.91 -0.94
C LYS A 62 -5.61 -10.00 -1.34
N ASN A 63 -5.71 -8.70 -1.08
CA ASN A 63 -4.62 -7.77 -1.36
C ASN A 63 -3.36 -8.16 -0.57
N ARG A 64 -3.51 -8.46 0.73
CA ARG A 64 -2.39 -8.88 1.58
C ARG A 64 -1.76 -10.21 1.13
N GLU A 65 -2.57 -11.15 0.65
CA GLU A 65 -2.10 -12.39 0.05
C GLU A 65 -1.27 -12.11 -1.22
N VAL A 66 -1.80 -11.28 -2.13
CA VAL A 66 -1.11 -10.85 -3.35
C VAL A 66 0.21 -10.13 -3.04
N MET A 67 0.23 -9.29 -2.01
CA MET A 67 1.43 -8.57 -1.57
C MET A 67 2.50 -9.52 -1.05
N GLY A 68 2.12 -10.53 -0.26
CA GLY A 68 3.03 -11.44 0.43
C GLY A 68 3.59 -10.89 1.75
N ALA A 69 4.37 -11.73 2.44
CA ALA A 69 4.98 -11.37 3.73
C ALA A 69 5.89 -10.13 3.62
N THR A 70 5.92 -9.28 4.65
CA THR A 70 6.68 -8.01 4.66
C THR A 70 8.16 -8.22 4.40
N ASN A 71 8.75 -9.28 4.95
CA ASN A 71 10.10 -9.67 4.60
C ASN A 71 10.07 -10.51 3.31
N PRO A 72 10.66 -10.05 2.19
CA PRO A 72 10.64 -10.78 0.92
C PRO A 72 11.32 -12.16 0.98
N ALA A 73 12.27 -12.36 1.89
CA ALA A 73 12.86 -13.67 2.12
C ALA A 73 11.84 -14.72 2.61
N GLN A 74 10.76 -14.26 3.24
CA GLN A 74 9.66 -15.09 3.78
C GLN A 74 8.41 -15.04 2.89
N ALA A 75 8.42 -14.24 1.82
CA ALA A 75 7.28 -14.14 0.91
C ALA A 75 7.21 -15.36 -0.02
N ALA A 76 5.99 -15.84 -0.28
CA ALA A 76 5.74 -16.98 -1.16
C ALA A 76 6.01 -16.61 -2.63
N GLU A 77 6.37 -17.59 -3.44
CA GLU A 77 6.55 -17.41 -4.89
C GLU A 77 5.29 -16.84 -5.55
N GLY A 78 5.49 -15.89 -6.47
CA GLY A 78 4.41 -15.22 -7.18
C GLY A 78 3.72 -14.08 -6.42
N THR A 79 4.14 -13.79 -5.18
CA THR A 79 3.70 -12.58 -4.48
C THR A 79 4.50 -11.36 -4.93
N ILE A 80 3.93 -10.16 -4.80
CA ILE A 80 4.58 -8.92 -5.22
C ILE A 80 5.93 -8.74 -4.51
N ARG A 81 5.98 -8.97 -3.20
CA ARG A 81 7.22 -8.81 -2.43
C ARG A 81 8.26 -9.85 -2.81
N LYS A 82 7.87 -11.07 -3.15
CA LYS A 82 8.86 -12.07 -3.60
C LYS A 82 9.52 -11.68 -4.92
N ASP A 83 8.76 -11.08 -5.83
CA ASP A 83 9.21 -10.77 -7.17
C ASP A 83 9.91 -9.41 -7.28
N PHE A 84 9.52 -8.42 -6.46
CA PHE A 84 9.88 -7.01 -6.69
C PHE A 84 10.46 -6.28 -5.48
N ALA A 85 10.38 -6.81 -4.26
CA ALA A 85 10.94 -6.12 -3.10
C ALA A 85 12.44 -6.30 -3.01
N GLU A 86 13.14 -5.21 -2.68
CA GLU A 86 14.59 -5.23 -2.51
C GLU A 86 14.97 -5.75 -1.12
N ASN A 87 14.23 -5.32 -0.10
CA ASN A 87 14.43 -5.72 1.29
C ASN A 87 13.17 -5.41 2.14
N ILE A 88 13.28 -5.52 3.47
CA ILE A 88 12.16 -5.30 4.40
C ILE A 88 11.67 -3.84 4.46
N GLU A 89 12.57 -2.88 4.24
CA GLU A 89 12.26 -1.44 4.24
C GLU A 89 11.76 -0.99 2.87
N ALA A 90 12.41 -1.44 1.79
CA ALA A 90 12.02 -1.22 0.40
C ALA A 90 11.20 -2.41 -0.14
N ASN A 91 10.01 -2.62 0.43
CA ASN A 91 9.19 -3.81 0.18
C ASN A 91 8.11 -3.65 -0.93
N SER A 92 8.30 -2.68 -1.82
CA SER A 92 7.48 -2.38 -3.02
C SER A 92 6.03 -1.93 -2.82
N VAL A 93 5.30 -2.43 -1.81
CA VAL A 93 3.85 -2.23 -1.68
C VAL A 93 3.38 -2.10 -0.23
N HIS A 94 2.44 -1.17 -0.04
CA HIS A 94 1.61 -1.00 1.15
C HIS A 94 0.19 -1.50 0.90
N GLY A 95 -0.50 -1.90 1.96
CA GLY A 95 -1.91 -2.27 1.92
C GLY A 95 -2.49 -2.32 3.33
N SER A 96 -3.72 -1.82 3.46
CA SER A 96 -4.46 -1.77 4.71
C SER A 96 -4.61 -3.16 5.34
N ASP A 97 -4.76 -3.21 6.66
CA ASP A 97 -4.81 -4.45 7.44
C ASP A 97 -6.20 -4.79 8.01
N ALA A 98 -7.10 -3.81 8.10
CA ALA A 98 -8.46 -3.96 8.61
C ALA A 98 -9.45 -3.03 7.88
N PRO A 99 -10.77 -3.29 7.94
CA PRO A 99 -11.78 -2.41 7.33
C PRO A 99 -11.70 -0.95 7.80
N GLU A 100 -11.41 -0.75 9.09
CA GLU A 100 -11.32 0.57 9.71
C GLU A 100 -10.10 1.34 9.20
N THR A 101 -8.93 0.69 9.11
CA THR A 101 -7.72 1.31 8.56
C THR A 101 -7.87 1.56 7.06
N ALA A 102 -8.48 0.63 6.31
CA ALA A 102 -8.77 0.83 4.89
C ALA A 102 -9.65 2.07 4.66
N ALA A 103 -10.70 2.27 5.46
CA ALA A 103 -11.55 3.46 5.32
C ALA A 103 -10.78 4.77 5.57
N VAL A 104 -9.92 4.81 6.58
CA VAL A 104 -9.08 5.98 6.90
C VAL A 104 -8.05 6.23 5.79
N GLU A 105 -7.35 5.19 5.33
CA GLU A 105 -6.32 5.30 4.30
C GLU A 105 -6.91 5.71 2.94
N ILE A 106 -8.09 5.18 2.56
CA ILE A 106 -8.80 5.58 1.34
C ILE A 106 -9.16 7.06 1.43
N ALA A 107 -9.77 7.50 2.52
CA ALA A 107 -10.17 8.90 2.71
C ALA A 107 -8.98 9.87 2.78
N PHE A 108 -7.81 9.38 3.24
CA PHE A 108 -6.57 10.16 3.24
C PHE A 108 -6.12 10.52 1.81
N PHE A 109 -6.26 9.59 0.87
CA PHE A 109 -5.78 9.79 -0.50
C PHE A 109 -6.85 10.20 -1.51
N PHE A 110 -8.11 9.84 -1.32
CA PHE A 110 -9.16 10.03 -2.32
C PHE A 110 -10.39 10.70 -1.70
N ALA A 111 -10.85 11.77 -2.35
CA ALA A 111 -12.21 12.26 -2.15
C ALA A 111 -13.22 11.23 -2.69
N GLY A 112 -14.43 11.21 -2.14
CA GLY A 112 -15.48 10.29 -2.61
C GLY A 112 -15.80 10.43 -4.10
N THR A 113 -15.62 11.63 -4.67
CA THR A 113 -15.81 11.90 -6.11
C THR A 113 -14.70 11.35 -7.00
N GLU A 114 -13.58 10.89 -6.42
CA GLU A 114 -12.48 10.27 -7.16
C GLU A 114 -12.62 8.74 -7.27
N ILE A 115 -13.61 8.14 -6.59
CA ILE A 115 -13.92 6.71 -6.64
C ILE A 115 -15.00 6.51 -7.70
N VAL A 116 -14.65 5.84 -8.79
CA VAL A 116 -15.43 5.82 -10.04
C VAL A 116 -15.83 4.40 -10.50
N GLY A 117 -15.80 3.43 -9.57
CA GLY A 117 -16.05 2.00 -9.85
C GLY A 117 -17.36 1.45 -9.30
#